data_AF-A0A4R5CIM5-F1
#
_entry.id   AF-A0A4R5CIM5-F1
#
_cell.length_a   1.000
_cell.length_b   1.000
_cell.length_c   1.000
_cell.angle_alpha   90.00
_cell.angle_beta   90.00
_cell.angle_gamma   90.00
#
_symmetry.space_group_name_H-M   'P 1'
#
loop_
_entity.id
_entity.type
_entity.pdbx_description
1 polymer ?
#
loop_
_entity_poly.entity_id
_entity_poly.type
_entity_poly.pdbx_seq_one_letter_code
_entity_poly.pdbx_strand_id
1 'polypeptide(L)'
;MERKVKYEYTFKLECVELVIKQHNSCVSVANKKMVHRSSIKKWVRLYNYYGEDGLIPRKNRSYSDAFKFNVLQSIQKDSLSLLD
;
A
#
# COMPACT_ATOMS: atom_id res chain seq x y z
N MET A 1 -4.21 9.37 -14.78
CA MET A 1 -3.36 8.19 -14.95
C MET A 1 -3.77 7.12 -13.96
N GLU A 2 -3.93 5.89 -14.43
CA GLU A 2 -4.18 4.75 -13.55
C GLU A 2 -2.92 4.37 -12.77
N ARG A 3 -3.09 3.85 -11.55
CA ARG A 3 -1.96 3.44 -10.72
C ARG A 3 -1.32 2.18 -11.32
N LYS A 4 -0.05 2.27 -11.71
CA LYS A 4 0.70 1.10 -12.19
C LYS A 4 0.99 0.13 -11.04
N VAL A 5 0.64 -1.14 -11.23
CA VAL A 5 0.92 -2.23 -10.29
C VAL A 5 2.19 -2.95 -10.74
N LYS A 6 3.20 -3.00 -9.88
CA LYS A 6 4.49 -3.68 -10.18
C LYS A 6 4.45 -5.19 -9.94
N TYR A 7 3.64 -5.63 -8.97
CA TYR A 7 3.57 -7.03 -8.54
C TYR A 7 2.11 -7.46 -8.47
N GLU A 8 1.81 -8.55 -9.16
CA GLU A 8 0.50 -9.20 -9.17
C GLU A 8 0.08 -9.70 -7.79
N TYR A 9 -1.23 -9.86 -7.59
CA TYR A 9 -1.80 -10.33 -6.32
C TYR A 9 -1.22 -11.68 -5.88
N THR A 10 -1.22 -12.66 -6.79
CA THR A 10 -0.76 -14.03 -6.52
C THR A 10 0.69 -14.07 -6.07
N PHE A 11 1.56 -13.28 -6.70
CA PHE A 11 2.96 -13.17 -6.32
C PHE A 11 3.13 -12.58 -4.91
N LYS A 12 2.35 -11.56 -4.55
CA LYS A 12 2.38 -11.00 -3.19
C LYS A 12 1.88 -12.01 -2.17
N LEU A 13 0.82 -12.74 -2.48
CA LEU A 13 0.26 -13.76 -1.61
C LEU A 13 1.28 -14.85 -1.32
N GLU A 14 1.94 -15.37 -2.37
CA GLU A 14 3.01 -16.36 -2.22
C GLU A 14 4.13 -15.85 -1.30
N CYS A 15 4.57 -14.60 -1.49
CA CYS A 15 5.59 -13.99 -0.63
C CYS A 15 5.16 -13.91 0.84
N VAL A 16 3.89 -13.60 1.10
CA VAL A 16 3.34 -13.49 2.46
C VAL A 16 3.22 -14.87 3.09
N GLU A 17 2.76 -15.88 2.34
CA GLU A 17 2.66 -17.26 2.84
C GLU A 17 4.02 -17.85 3.21
N LEU A 18 5.07 -17.55 2.44
CA LEU A 18 6.44 -17.93 2.79
C LEU A 18 6.88 -17.35 4.14
N VAL A 19 6.40 -16.16 4.51
CA VAL A 19 6.72 -15.55 5.81
C VAL A 19 5.84 -16.11 6.93
N ILE A 20 4.53 -16.19 6.71
CA ILE A 20 3.56 -16.50 7.77
C ILE A 20 3.47 -18.01 8.01
N LYS A 21 3.33 -18.82 6.95
CA LYS A 21 3.10 -20.27 7.04
C LYS A 21 4.41 -21.05 7.19
N GLN A 22 5.47 -20.58 6.53
CA GLN A 22 6.78 -21.25 6.55
C GLN A 22 7.79 -20.57 7.48
N HIS A 23 7.36 -19.56 8.25
CA HIS A 23 8.16 -18.83 9.23
C HIS A 23 9.49 -18.26 8.71
N ASN A 24 9.60 -18.02 7.40
CA ASN A 24 10.80 -17.39 6.84
C ASN A 24 10.88 -15.91 7.25
N SER A 25 12.10 -15.42 7.46
CA SER A 25 12.30 -13.99 7.66
C SER A 25 11.96 -13.21 6.37
N CYS A 26 11.46 -11.98 6.51
CA CYS A 26 11.21 -11.11 5.36
C CYS A 26 12.47 -10.87 4.51
N VAL A 27 13.66 -10.97 5.11
CA VAL A 27 14.96 -10.83 4.40
C VAL A 27 15.23 -12.04 3.52
N SER A 28 15.02 -13.25 4.06
CA SER A 28 15.18 -14.50 3.30
C SER A 28 14.25 -14.54 2.09
N VAL A 29 12.96 -14.22 2.28
CA VAL A 29 11.97 -14.19 1.19
C VAL A 29 12.30 -13.12 0.17
N ALA A 30 12.72 -11.93 0.61
CA ALA A 30 13.15 -10.84 -0.27
C ALA A 30 14.31 -11.27 -1.19
N ASN A 31 15.34 -11.91 -0.63
CA ASN A 31 16.47 -12.42 -1.41
C ASN A 31 16.03 -13.53 -2.38
N LYS A 32 15.24 -14.50 -1.92
CA LYS A 32 14.73 -15.62 -2.73
C LYS A 32 13.86 -15.16 -3.90
N LYS A 33 13.05 -14.12 -3.70
CA LYS A 33 12.11 -13.59 -4.69
C LYS A 33 12.65 -12.40 -5.48
N MET A 34 13.88 -11.95 -5.19
CA MET A 34 14.50 -10.76 -5.78
C MET A 34 13.61 -9.50 -5.64
N VAL A 35 13.02 -9.33 -4.45
CA VAL A 35 12.15 -8.20 -4.11
C VAL A 35 12.78 -7.43 -2.97
N HIS A 36 12.63 -6.10 -2.97
CA HIS A 36 13.11 -5.30 -1.85
C HIS A 36 12.41 -5.68 -0.53
N ARG A 37 13.19 -5.85 0.54
CA ARG A 37 12.70 -6.26 1.89
C ARG A 37 11.53 -5.42 2.39
N SER A 38 11.52 -4.11 2.12
CA SER A 38 10.43 -3.22 2.56
C SER A 38 9.09 -3.56 1.91
N SER A 39 9.08 -4.07 0.68
CA SER A 39 7.87 -4.53 0.00
C SER A 39 7.29 -5.75 0.70
N ILE A 40 8.13 -6.75 1.02
CA ILE A 40 7.70 -7.94 1.77
C ILE A 40 7.13 -7.55 3.13
N LYS A 41 7.86 -6.72 3.90
CA LYS A 41 7.41 -6.24 5.21
C LYS A 41 6.06 -5.50 5.12
N LYS A 42 5.88 -4.69 4.07
CA LYS A 42 4.61 -3.98 3.82
C LYS A 42 3.47 -4.95 3.51
N TRP A 43 3.67 -5.93 2.65
CA TRP A 43 2.65 -6.92 2.30
C TRP A 43 2.24 -7.76 3.50
N VAL A 44 3.20 -8.24 4.29
CA VAL A 44 2.92 -8.98 5.54
C VAL A 44 2.11 -8.11 6.51
N ARG A 45 2.50 -6.84 6.70
CA ARG A 45 1.74 -5.92 7.57
C ARG A 45 0.31 -5.70 7.08
N LEU A 46 0.12 -5.49 5.79
CA LEU A 46 -1.22 -5.30 5.22
C LEU A 46 -2.05 -6.57 5.32
N TYR A 47 -1.45 -7.73 5.09
CA TYR A 47 -2.11 -9.02 5.24
C TYR A 47 -2.53 -9.30 6.68
N ASN A 48 -1.65 -9.02 7.66
CA ASN A 48 -2.00 -9.21 9.07
C ASN A 48 -3.15 -8.31 9.53
N TYR A 49 -3.33 -7.13 8.91
CA TYR A 49 -4.39 -6.20 9.30
C TYR A 49 -5.69 -6.40 8.51
N TYR A 50 -5.59 -6.68 7.20
CA TYR A 50 -6.73 -6.71 6.29
C TYR A 50 -6.98 -8.09 5.64
N GLY A 51 -6.18 -9.11 5.97
CA GLY A 51 -6.19 -10.39 5.26
C GLY A 51 -5.78 -10.24 3.78
N GLU A 52 -6.37 -11.07 2.94
CA GLU A 52 -6.12 -11.09 1.49
C GLU A 52 -6.42 -9.73 0.82
N ASP A 53 -7.45 -9.02 1.27
CA ASP A 53 -7.82 -7.68 0.77
C ASP A 53 -6.68 -6.67 0.91
N GLY A 54 -5.78 -6.88 1.89
CA GLY A 54 -4.60 -6.05 2.09
C GLY A 54 -3.60 -6.10 0.93
N LEU A 55 -3.64 -7.13 0.10
CA LEU A 55 -2.71 -7.31 -1.02
C LEU A 55 -3.28 -6.80 -2.36
N ILE A 56 -4.60 -6.60 -2.41
CA ILE A 56 -5.31 -6.09 -3.58
C ILE A 56 -4.90 -4.63 -3.84
N PRO A 57 -4.55 -4.27 -5.09
CA PRO A 57 -4.26 -2.88 -5.44
C PRO A 57 -5.44 -1.95 -5.14
N ARG A 58 -5.18 -0.89 -4.36
CA ARG A 58 -6.17 0.16 -4.14
C ARG A 58 -6.33 1.01 -5.40
N LYS A 59 -7.59 1.32 -5.74
CA LYS A 59 -7.93 2.30 -6.77
C LYS A 59 -7.51 3.70 -6.33
N ASN A 60 -7.14 4.53 -7.30
CA ASN A 60 -6.91 5.94 -7.05
C ASN A 60 -8.21 6.58 -6.54
N ARG A 61 -8.11 7.39 -5.48
CA ARG A 61 -9.23 8.22 -5.06
C ARG A 61 -9.41 9.33 -6.10
N SER A 62 -10.64 9.53 -6.53
CA SER A 62 -11.04 10.67 -7.35
C SER A 62 -11.89 11.59 -6.49
N TYR A 63 -11.58 12.88 -6.52
CA TYR A 63 -12.35 13.91 -5.84
C TYR A 63 -12.91 14.86 -6.90
N SER A 64 -14.15 15.31 -6.72
CA SER A 64 -14.76 16.29 -7.63
C SER A 64 -14.02 17.63 -7.56
N ASP A 65 -14.07 18.41 -8.64
CA ASP A 65 -13.39 19.71 -8.66
C ASP A 65 -14.01 20.67 -7.65
N ALA A 66 -15.33 20.62 -7.45
CA ALA A 66 -16.02 21.35 -6.39
C ALA A 66 -15.49 20.97 -4.99
N PHE A 67 -15.26 19.69 -4.71
CA PHE A 67 -14.69 19.27 -3.43
C PHE A 67 -13.27 19.81 -3.24
N LYS A 68 -12.42 19.69 -4.27
CA LYS A 68 -11.03 20.20 -4.20
C LYS A 68 -11.02 21.71 -3.96
N PHE A 69 -11.91 22.45 -4.63
CA PHE A 69 -12.03 23.89 -4.46
C PHE A 69 -12.46 24.27 -3.04
N ASN A 70 -13.46 23.56 -2.49
CA ASN A 70 -13.88 23.77 -1.10
C ASN A 70 -12.73 23.50 -0.12
N VAL A 71 -11.95 22.43 -0.32
CA VAL A 71 -10.77 22.13 0.51
C VAL A 71 -9.79 23.30 0.52
N LEU A 72 -9.47 23.88 -0.64
CA LEU A 72 -8.58 25.03 -0.75
C LEU A 72 -9.12 26.27 -0.02
N GLN A 73 -10.43 26.54 -0.13
CA GLN A 73 -11.05 27.64 0.59
C GLN A 73 -10.94 27.46 2.11
N SER A 74 -11.23 26.26 2.62
CA SER A 74 -11.08 25.97 4.06
C SER A 74 -9.64 26.11 4.54
N ILE A 75 -8.65 25.67 3.75
CA ILE A 75 -7.23 25.86 4.10
C ILE A 75 -6.91 27.34 4.26
N GLN A 76 -7.36 28.18 3.32
CA GLN A 76 -7.11 29.62 3.37
C GLN A 76 -7.85 30.31 4.52
N LYS A 77 -9.13 29.98 4.72
CA LYS A 77 -9.99 30.58 5.73
C LYS A 77 -9.51 30.26 7.15
N ASP A 78 -9.17 29.00 7.37
CA ASP A 78 -8.87 28.49 8.72
C ASP A 78 -7.35 28.48 8.97
N SER A 79 -6.54 29.04 8.06
CA SER A 79 -5.07 29.08 8.11
C SER A 79 -4.44 27.70 8.39
N LEU A 80 -4.98 26.65 7.75
CA LEU A 80 -4.53 25.28 7.96
C LEU A 80 -3.16 25.04 7.32
N SER A 81 -2.33 24.29 8.01
CA SER A 81 -1.03 23.83 7.50
C SER A 81 -1.21 22.67 6.51
N LEU A 82 -0.42 22.68 5.44
CA LEU A 82 -0.27 21.53 4.53
C LEU A 82 0.80 20.53 4.99
N LEU A 83 1.58 20.91 6.01
CA LEU A 83 2.67 20.12 6.58
C LEU A 83 2.34 19.90 8.06
N ASP A 84 1.89 18.69 8.38
CA ASP A 84 2.02 18.14 9.74
C ASP A 84 3.38 17.43 9.87
#